data_AF-G4ZSV1-F1
#
_entry.id   AF-G4ZSV1-F1
#
_cell.length_a   1.000
_cell.length_b   1.000
_cell.length_c   1.000
_cell.angle_alpha   90.00
_cell.angle_beta   90.00
_cell.angle_gamma   90.00
#
_symmetry.space_group_name_H-M   'P 1'
#
loop_
_entity.id
_entity.type
_entity.pdbx_description
1 polymer ?
#
loop_
_entity_poly.entity_id
_entity_poly.type
_entity_poly.pdbx_seq_one_letter_code
_entity_poly.pdbx_strand_id
1 'polypeptide(L)'
;KHPLNGWYPCSEVTFAEAAERPREQNAECAVYSAPLCYPGICTTPTSVKPTVDIFFKRLPATVGDVAKASNAWFLQGGPGMSSIYCK
;
A
#
# COMPACT_ATOMS: atom_id res chain seq x y z
N LYS A 1 19.07 2.70 -1.58
CA LYS A 1 17.79 2.52 -2.31
C LYS A 1 16.67 2.78 -1.33
N HIS A 2 15.75 3.70 -1.62
CA HIS A 2 14.59 3.89 -0.77
C HIS A 2 13.69 2.65 -0.93
N PRO A 3 13.35 1.93 0.15
CA PRO A 3 12.49 0.76 0.07
C PRO A 3 11.09 1.10 -0.46
N LEU A 4 10.66 2.34 -0.27
CA LEU A 4 9.41 2.89 -0.79
C LEU A 4 9.70 3.70 -2.07
N ASN A 5 8.88 3.52 -3.11
CA ASN A 5 9.01 4.25 -4.37
C ASN A 5 8.44 5.69 -4.37
N GLY A 6 7.94 6.15 -3.22
CA GLY A 6 7.27 7.44 -3.07
C GLY A 6 5.75 7.34 -3.22
N TRP A 7 5.04 8.30 -2.64
CA TRP A 7 3.58 8.38 -2.72
C TRP A 7 3.16 9.06 -4.02
N TYR A 8 2.21 8.47 -4.73
CA TYR A 8 1.61 9.04 -5.94
C TYR A 8 0.07 9.00 -5.88
N PRO A 9 -0.64 9.98 -6.47
CA PRO A 9 -2.09 9.98 -6.49
C PRO A 9 -2.66 8.72 -7.13
N CYS A 10 -3.71 8.16 -6.55
CA CYS A 10 -4.42 7.00 -7.09
C CYS A 10 -5.92 7.08 -6.80
N SER A 11 -6.70 6.17 -7.39
CA SER A 11 -8.15 6.14 -7.21
C SER A 11 -8.54 5.75 -5.76
N GLU A 12 -9.46 6.50 -5.16
CA GLU A 12 -10.11 6.15 -3.89
C GLU A 12 -10.93 4.86 -4.00
N VAL A 13 -11.44 4.55 -5.18
CA VAL A 13 -12.22 3.34 -5.45
C VAL A 13 -11.41 2.34 -6.26
N THR A 14 -11.48 1.07 -5.89
CA THR A 14 -10.76 -0.02 -6.56
C THR A 14 -11.52 -0.53 -7.81
N PHE A 15 -12.83 -0.27 -7.90
CA PHE A 15 -13.69 -0.65 -9.04
C PHE A 15 -14.40 0.55 -9.66
N ALA A 16 -14.43 0.60 -11.00
CA ALA A 16 -15.05 1.68 -11.77
C ALA A 16 -16.59 1.64 -11.78
N GLU A 17 -17.21 0.48 -11.52
CA GLU A 17 -18.69 0.33 -11.50
C GLU A 17 -19.36 0.99 -10.28
N ALA A 18 -18.59 1.28 -9.22
CA ALA A 18 -19.07 2.00 -8.04
C ALA A 18 -18.89 3.53 -8.14
N ALA A 19 -18.38 4.03 -9.27
CA ALA A 19 -17.94 5.42 -9.41
C ALA A 19 -18.81 6.19 -10.42
N GLU A 20 -19.91 6.79 -9.95
CA GLU A 20 -20.44 7.98 -10.61
C GLU A 20 -19.44 9.14 -10.44
N ARG A 21 -18.37 9.11 -11.25
CA ARG A 21 -17.22 10.05 -11.30
C ARG A 21 -16.41 10.14 -9.99
N PRO A 22 -15.07 10.01 -10.01
CA PRO A 22 -14.28 10.17 -8.79
C PRO A 22 -14.35 11.63 -8.33
N ARG A 23 -15.02 11.86 -7.20
CA ARG A 23 -14.88 13.08 -6.41
C ARG A 23 -13.48 13.04 -5.80
N GLU A 24 -12.57 13.84 -6.34
CA GLU A 24 -11.22 14.13 -5.81
C GLU A 24 -10.28 12.92 -5.62
N GLN A 25 -9.04 13.04 -6.06
CA GLN A 25 -8.02 11.99 -5.91
C GLN A 25 -7.36 12.10 -4.53
N ASN A 26 -8.08 11.85 -3.44
CA ASN A 26 -7.49 11.99 -2.10
C ASN A 26 -6.75 10.73 -1.63
N ALA A 27 -6.73 9.65 -2.42
CA ALA A 27 -5.92 8.49 -2.12
C ALA A 27 -4.50 8.62 -2.68
N GLU A 28 -3.53 8.14 -1.90
CA GLU A 28 -2.14 8.02 -2.32
C GLU A 28 -1.71 6.56 -2.27
N CYS A 29 -0.99 6.13 -3.29
CA CYS A 29 -0.49 4.78 -3.41
C CYS A 29 1.04 4.76 -3.42
N ALA A 30 1.62 3.66 -2.97
CA ALA A 30 3.05 3.43 -2.99
C ALA A 30 3.36 1.93 -3.03
N VAL A 31 4.56 1.59 -3.47
CA VAL A 31 5.11 0.23 -3.45
C VAL A 31 6.33 0.22 -2.56
N TYR A 32 6.31 -0.68 -1.59
CA TYR A 32 7.43 -0.96 -0.71
C TYR A 32 8.07 -2.29 -1.10
N SER A 33 9.33 -2.26 -1.53
CA SER A 33 10.12 -3.47 -1.80
C SER A 33 10.75 -3.97 -0.50
N ALA A 34 10.11 -4.97 0.11
CA ALA A 34 10.58 -5.65 1.31
C ALA A 34 11.55 -6.77 0.95
N PRO A 35 12.51 -7.14 1.82
CA PRO A 35 13.31 -8.35 1.61
C PRO A 35 12.43 -9.60 1.72
N LEU A 36 12.67 -10.60 0.87
CA LEU A 36 12.01 -11.90 0.96
C LEU A 36 12.49 -12.66 2.21
N CYS A 37 13.78 -12.52 2.54
CA CYS A 37 14.39 -13.03 3.76
C CYS A 37 15.02 -11.89 4.55
N TYR A 38 14.61 -11.73 5.81
CA TYR A 38 15.28 -10.81 6.72
C TYR A 38 16.61 -11.42 7.23
N PRO A 39 17.66 -10.60 7.42
CA PRO A 39 18.93 -11.08 7.96
C PRO A 39 18.74 -11.82 9.30
N GLY A 40 19.38 -12.98 9.43
CA GLY A 40 19.29 -13.82 10.63
C GLY A 40 18.09 -14.79 10.67
N ILE A 41 17.16 -14.71 9.72
CA ILE A 41 16.02 -15.64 9.62
C ILE A 41 16.24 -16.65 8.49
N CYS A 42 16.56 -16.18 7.28
CA CYS A 42 16.85 -17.04 6.14
C CYS A 42 17.79 -16.37 5.14
N THR A 43 18.29 -17.17 4.19
CA THR A 43 19.04 -16.69 3.02
C THR A 43 18.18 -16.86 1.79
N THR A 44 17.99 -15.78 1.02
CA THR A 44 17.28 -15.88 -0.26
C THR A 44 18.12 -16.68 -1.26
N PRO A 45 17.57 -17.73 -1.89
CA PRO A 45 18.25 -18.44 -2.97
C PRO A 45 18.63 -17.50 -4.12
N THR A 46 19.77 -17.76 -4.76
CA THR A 46 20.24 -16.95 -5.91
C THR A 46 19.33 -17.05 -7.14
N SER A 47 18.48 -18.09 -7.19
CA SER A 47 17.53 -18.34 -8.28
C SER A 47 16.23 -17.54 -8.19
N VAL A 48 15.99 -16.80 -7.10
CA VAL A 48 14.73 -16.04 -6.89
C VAL A 48 15.02 -14.56 -6.62
N LYS A 49 14.01 -13.70 -6.82
CA LYS A 49 14.12 -12.29 -6.47
C LYS A 49 14.26 -12.16 -4.93
N PRO A 50 15.24 -11.39 -4.43
CA PRO A 50 15.47 -11.23 -2.99
C PRO A 50 14.46 -10.30 -2.31
N THR A 51 13.49 -9.78 -3.05
CA THR A 51 12.51 -8.81 -2.55
C THR A 51 11.10 -9.17 -3.01
N VAL A 52 10.12 -8.74 -2.21
CA VAL A 52 8.70 -8.77 -2.53
C VAL A 52 8.15 -7.35 -2.52
N ASP A 53 7.29 -7.05 -3.49
CA ASP A 53 6.66 -5.74 -3.60
C ASP A 53 5.34 -5.74 -2.83
N ILE A 54 5.23 -4.84 -1.86
CA ILE A 54 4.04 -4.64 -1.03
C ILE A 54 3.37 -3.36 -1.50
N PHE A 55 2.12 -3.48 -1.94
CA PHE A 55 1.31 -2.34 -2.37
C PHE A 55 0.60 -1.70 -1.18
N PHE A 56 0.75 -0.38 -1.04
CA PHE A 56 0.06 0.43 -0.04
C PHE A 56 -0.87 1.42 -0.73
N LYS A 57 -2.02 1.63 -0.09
CA LYS A 57 -2.95 2.74 -0.37
C LYS A 57 -3.25 3.41 0.95
N ARG A 58 -3.16 4.73 1.00
CA ARG A 58 -3.52 5.54 2.16
C ARG A 58 -4.49 6.64 1.78
N LEU A 59 -5.30 7.03 2.77
CA LEU A 59 -6.16 8.19 2.74
C LEU A 59 -5.59 9.17 3.78
N PRO A 60 -4.96 10.28 3.36
CA PRO A 60 -4.43 11.28 4.28
C PRO A 60 -5.54 11.87 5.15
N ALA A 61 -5.19 12.27 6.38
CA ALA A 61 -6.11 12.97 7.25
C ALA A 61 -6.56 14.29 6.58
N THR A 62 -7.87 14.58 6.64
CA THR A 62 -8.44 15.82 6.09
C THR A 62 -8.53 16.96 7.11
N VAL A 63 -8.28 16.66 8.39
CA VAL A 63 -8.38 17.61 9.50
C VAL A 63 -7.09 17.59 10.32
N GLY A 64 -6.55 18.78 10.61
CA GLY A 64 -5.33 18.96 11.39
C GLY A 64 -4.04 18.91 10.56
N ASP A 65 -2.91 18.73 11.24
CA ASP A 65 -1.59 18.61 10.59
C ASP A 65 -1.39 17.18 10.08
N VAL A 66 -1.52 17.01 8.75
CA VAL A 66 -1.38 15.71 8.05
C VAL A 66 -0.04 15.04 8.36
N ALA A 67 1.04 15.81 8.55
CA ALA A 67 2.36 15.25 8.82
C ALA A 67 2.50 14.67 10.24
N LYS A 68 1.58 15.03 11.15
CA LYS A 68 1.56 14.56 12.55
C LYS A 68 0.37 13.66 12.88
N ALA A 69 -0.54 13.46 11.93
CA ALA A 69 -1.69 12.60 12.12
C ALA A 69 -1.25 11.13 12.33
N SER A 70 -1.89 10.45 13.27
CA SER A 70 -1.68 9.01 13.49
C SER A 70 -2.23 8.19 12.32
N ASN A 71 -1.52 7.13 11.93
CA ASN A 71 -1.98 6.21 10.90
C ASN A 71 -2.85 5.10 11.52
N ALA A 72 -4.07 4.92 11.00
CA ALA A 72 -4.87 3.74 11.25
C ALA A 72 -4.64 2.72 10.12
N TRP A 73 -4.24 1.50 10.49
CA TRP A 73 -3.92 0.45 9.52
C TRP A 73 -5.08 -0.54 9.40
N PHE A 74 -5.54 -0.75 8.16
CA PHE A 74 -6.58 -1.72 7.84
C PHE A 74 -5.97 -2.90 7.10
N LEU A 75 -6.05 -4.08 7.71
CA LEU A 75 -5.61 -5.35 7.15
C LEU A 75 -6.83 -6.28 7.06
N GLN A 76 -7.66 -6.04 6.06
CA GLN A 76 -8.86 -6.83 5.81
C GLN A 76 -8.56 -8.00 4.86
N GLY A 77 -9.23 -9.14 5.07
CA GLY A 77 -9.21 -10.30 4.18
C GLY A 77 -8.95 -11.63 4.90
N GLY A 78 -8.48 -12.61 4.12
CA GLY A 78 -7.77 -13.82 4.55
C GLY A 78 -6.48 -13.93 3.74
N PRO A 79 -5.72 -15.05 3.82
CA PRO A 79 -4.51 -15.20 3.02
C PRO A 79 -4.80 -15.02 1.52
N GLY A 80 -4.04 -14.13 0.85
CA GLY A 80 -4.17 -13.86 -0.58
C GLY A 80 -5.26 -12.87 -0.99
N MET A 81 -6.13 -12.43 -0.07
CA MET A 81 -7.08 -11.34 -0.32
C MET A 81 -6.40 -9.98 -0.10
N SER A 82 -6.65 -9.04 -0.99
CA SER A 82 -6.11 -7.69 -0.88
C SER A 82 -6.89 -6.86 0.13
N SER A 83 -6.21 -6.18 1.06
CA SER A 83 -6.87 -5.30 2.03
C SER A 83 -7.42 -3.99 1.43
N ILE A 84 -7.03 -3.67 0.19
CA ILE A 84 -7.61 -2.56 -0.58
C ILE A 84 -8.87 -2.99 -1.36
N TYR A 85 -9.24 -4.27 -1.28
CA TYR A 85 -10.48 -4.79 -1.82
C TYR A 85 -11.62 -4.48 -0.84
N CYS A 86 -12.34 -3.40 -1.10
CA CYS A 86 -13.64 -3.15 -0.47
C CYS A 86 -14.71 -3.49 -1.52
N LYS A 87 -15.59 -4.43 -1.20
CA LYS A 87 -16.79 -4.73 -1.99
C LYS A 87 -17.95 -3.86 -1.51
#